data_AF-A0A9W8IUP2-F1
#
_entry.id   AF-A0A9W8IUP2-F1
#
_cell.length_a   1.000
_cell.length_b   1.000
_cell.length_c   1.000
_cell.angle_alpha   90.00
_cell.angle_beta   90.00
_cell.angle_gamma   90.00
#
_symmetry.space_group_name_H-M   'P 1'
#
loop_
_entity.id
_entity.type
_entity.pdbx_description
1 polymer ?
#
loop_
_entity_poly.entity_id
_entity_poly.type
_entity_poly.pdbx_seq_one_letter_code
_entity_poly.pdbx_strand_id
1 'polypeptide(L)'
;MPRNYPALEGPSLDGMRRQDLIYVAQLTASSTPAVNDMSHERYCLEAIANLDDMPLIPISTLAKVWPHEYVVANDELRDSLADASGLESDTGTTTQLVTYPTEIAAFRRQSALSAEDMTRLTTVLKGAMDPDAVVDLSRFPLTTNQILSVLEELHDFKRLDVSHSQAVDSCVFLHILKTYKRLRWINILHCPISMDDLKELMTNNRQRFRSIETILHPAFLTGKLPADFPRAFLVTYLFKTALPSYVALPFFSADQLVQNIFGILANVHTAAQMPSLTIVASSHLAQDQNWSNRAIQVVPDRNLDDGSTSFYYLHDKEVYQLVVWADYLGNKTYGILTPLAPEQSKRTDSNVIEMDSFLKRLEDEGSGPTDAAAVKRLLELCANIKLMNVEQVLNPYGL
;
A
#
# COMPACT_ATOMS: atom_id res chain seq x y z
N MET A 1 -12.78 44.74 -26.21
CA MET A 1 -11.81 45.68 -25.61
C MET A 1 -11.10 44.97 -24.47
N PRO A 2 -9.78 44.75 -24.54
CA PRO A 2 -9.03 44.16 -23.45
C PRO A 2 -8.76 45.22 -22.38
N ARG A 3 -8.97 44.88 -21.10
CA ARG A 3 -8.56 45.74 -19.97
C ARG A 3 -7.09 45.47 -19.67
N ASN A 4 -6.25 46.47 -19.92
CA ASN A 4 -4.89 46.53 -19.38
C ASN A 4 -4.97 46.84 -17.89
N TYR A 5 -4.37 46.00 -17.05
CA TYR A 5 -4.03 46.35 -15.67
C TYR A 5 -2.58 46.82 -15.61
N PRO A 6 -2.26 47.91 -14.89
CA PRO A 6 -0.90 48.37 -14.74
C PRO A 6 -0.13 47.42 -13.81
N ALA A 7 1.11 47.13 -14.18
CA ALA A 7 2.06 46.44 -13.32
C ALA A 7 2.35 47.34 -12.09
N LEU A 8 2.04 46.83 -10.90
CA LEU A 8 2.49 47.44 -9.65
C LEU A 8 3.91 46.96 -9.39
N GLU A 9 4.89 47.86 -9.51
CA GLU A 9 6.26 47.63 -9.06
C GLU A 9 6.26 47.50 -7.53
N GLY A 10 6.64 46.33 -7.03
CA GLY A 10 6.87 46.09 -5.61
C GLY A 10 8.15 46.78 -5.13
N PRO A 11 8.25 47.12 -3.83
CA PRO A 11 9.42 47.81 -3.30
C PRO A 11 10.67 46.91 -3.39
N SER A 12 11.76 47.51 -3.84
CA SER A 12 13.09 46.89 -3.86
C SER A 12 13.54 46.58 -2.43
N LEU A 13 13.84 45.30 -2.17
CA LEU A 13 14.29 44.77 -0.87
C LEU A 13 15.81 44.74 -0.72
N ASP A 14 16.51 45.60 -1.44
CA ASP A 14 17.97 45.68 -1.34
C ASP A 14 18.36 46.58 -0.15
N GLY A 15 18.75 45.95 0.96
CA GLY A 15 19.39 46.63 2.10
C GLY A 15 18.69 46.61 3.46
N MET A 16 17.63 45.80 3.67
CA MET A 16 16.99 45.71 4.99
C MET A 16 17.71 44.74 5.96
N ARG A 17 17.95 45.19 7.19
CA ARG A 17 18.56 44.35 8.25
C ARG A 17 17.52 43.38 8.83
N ARG A 18 18.01 42.22 9.29
CA ARG A 18 17.23 41.07 9.79
C ARG A 18 16.19 41.39 10.89
N GLN A 19 16.31 42.51 11.59
CA GLN A 19 15.36 42.94 12.63
C GLN A 19 14.12 43.67 12.07
N ASP A 20 14.22 44.30 10.89
CA ASP A 20 13.09 45.00 10.27
C ASP A 20 12.11 44.04 9.57
N LEU A 21 12.61 42.87 9.13
CA LEU A 21 11.79 41.77 8.60
C LEU A 21 10.87 41.13 9.66
N ILE A 22 11.23 41.19 10.94
CA ILE A 22 10.43 40.63 12.03
C ILE A 22 9.25 41.56 12.36
N TYR A 23 9.44 42.88 12.23
CA TYR A 23 8.40 43.86 12.54
C TYR A 23 7.34 43.99 11.42
N VAL A 24 7.72 43.81 10.15
CA VAL A 24 6.77 43.82 9.02
C VAL A 24 5.92 42.53 8.99
N ALA A 25 6.46 41.40 9.44
CA ALA A 25 5.69 40.15 9.58
C ALA A 25 4.66 40.18 10.73
N GLN A 26 4.85 41.05 11.73
CA GLN A 26 3.92 41.16 12.87
C GLN A 26 2.72 42.10 12.60
N LEU A 27 2.79 42.96 11.57
CA LEU A 27 1.73 43.93 11.27
C LEU A 27 0.74 43.48 10.17
N THR A 28 0.98 42.35 9.50
CA THR A 28 0.06 41.79 8.48
C THR A 28 -0.82 40.66 9.00
N ALA A 29 -0.65 40.21 10.25
CA ALA A 29 -1.53 39.22 10.88
C ALA A 29 -2.71 39.91 11.58
N SER A 30 -3.67 40.40 10.79
CA SER A 30 -4.98 40.82 11.27
C SER A 30 -6.06 39.83 10.84
N SER A 31 -6.69 39.23 11.84
CA SER A 31 -8.08 38.76 11.85
C SER A 31 -8.42 37.42 11.18
N THR A 32 -8.00 36.30 11.79
CA THR A 32 -8.80 35.06 11.89
C THR A 32 -8.48 34.32 13.20
N PRO A 33 -9.46 33.69 13.88
CA PRO A 33 -9.25 33.10 15.20
C PRO A 33 -8.41 31.82 15.11
N ALA A 34 -7.20 31.88 15.67
CA ALA A 34 -6.25 30.79 15.83
C ALA A 34 -6.71 29.77 16.90
N VAL A 35 -7.75 29.00 16.58
CA VAL A 35 -8.22 27.89 17.42
C VAL A 35 -8.12 26.60 16.61
N ASN A 36 -6.89 26.15 16.35
CA ASN A 36 -6.61 24.73 16.02
C ASN A 36 -5.12 24.38 15.96
N ASP A 37 -4.22 25.37 15.88
CA ASP A 37 -2.78 25.12 15.65
C ASP A 37 -2.08 24.45 16.85
N MET A 38 -2.48 24.78 18.09
CA MET A 38 -1.92 24.17 19.31
C MET A 38 -2.24 22.67 19.48
N SER A 39 -3.23 22.14 18.75
CA SER A 39 -3.58 20.72 18.85
C SER A 39 -2.60 19.84 18.09
N HIS A 40 -2.12 20.30 16.92
CA HIS A 40 -1.24 19.51 16.06
C HIS A 40 0.17 19.39 16.65
N GLU A 41 0.73 20.49 17.19
CA GLU A 41 2.05 20.47 17.84
C GLU A 41 2.08 19.51 19.03
N ARG A 42 1.02 19.47 19.83
CA ARG A 42 0.91 18.56 20.97
C ARG A 42 0.87 17.09 20.55
N TYR A 43 0.14 16.75 19.48
CA TYR A 43 0.14 15.39 18.93
C TYR A 43 1.51 14.99 18.37
N CYS A 44 2.23 15.90 17.71
CA CYS A 44 3.58 15.63 17.24
C CYS A 44 4.56 15.40 18.40
N LEU A 45 4.51 16.22 19.45
CA LEU A 45 5.37 16.06 20.62
C LEU A 45 5.06 14.78 21.41
N GLU A 46 3.79 14.40 21.53
CA GLU A 46 3.39 13.14 22.15
C GLU A 46 3.83 11.93 21.31
N ALA A 47 3.73 12.02 19.98
CA ALA A 47 4.25 10.99 19.08
C ALA A 47 5.78 10.85 19.18
N ILE A 48 6.52 11.96 19.26
CA ILE A 48 7.98 11.95 19.45
C ILE A 48 8.35 11.35 20.81
N ALA A 49 7.68 11.77 21.89
CA ALA A 49 7.94 11.24 23.23
C ALA A 49 7.68 9.73 23.32
N ASN A 50 6.69 9.22 22.58
CA ASN A 50 6.43 7.77 22.50
C ASN A 50 7.51 6.98 21.73
N LEU A 51 8.43 7.66 21.03
CA LEU A 51 9.56 7.03 20.35
C LEU A 51 10.85 7.03 21.18
N ASP A 52 10.91 7.76 22.30
CA ASP A 52 12.13 7.85 23.13
C ASP A 52 12.54 6.48 23.71
N ASP A 53 11.58 5.58 23.95
CA ASP A 53 11.83 4.22 24.43
C ASP A 53 12.01 3.19 23.30
N MET A 54 11.89 3.59 22.03
CA MET A 54 12.13 2.66 20.92
C MET A 54 13.63 2.39 20.77
N PRO A 55 14.08 1.12 20.82
CA PRO A 55 15.47 0.78 20.63
C PRO A 55 15.90 1.18 19.21
N LEU A 56 16.76 2.19 19.11
CA LEU A 56 17.37 2.58 17.84
C LEU A 56 18.35 1.49 17.41
N ILE A 57 18.25 1.06 16.15
CA ILE A 57 19.22 0.12 15.58
C ILE A 57 20.55 0.87 15.41
N PRO A 58 21.64 0.42 16.07
CA PRO A 58 22.93 1.10 15.94
C PRO A 58 23.40 1.09 14.48
N ILE A 59 24.04 2.18 14.03
CA ILE A 59 24.58 2.27 12.67
C ILE A 59 25.60 1.16 12.38
N SER A 60 26.30 0.67 13.40
CA SER A 60 27.20 -0.49 13.31
C SER A 60 26.46 -1.80 13.00
N THR A 61 25.26 -1.97 13.53
CA THR A 61 24.37 -3.10 13.20
C THR A 61 23.90 -2.99 11.75
N LEU A 62 23.49 -1.80 11.31
CA LEU A 62 23.11 -1.56 9.91
C LEU A 62 24.29 -1.79 8.96
N ALA A 63 25.49 -1.31 9.28
CA ALA A 63 26.71 -1.52 8.50
C ALA A 63 27.17 -2.98 8.46
N LYS A 64 26.91 -3.75 9.52
CA LYS A 64 27.19 -5.19 9.52
C LYS A 64 26.31 -5.94 8.51
N VAL A 65 25.06 -5.51 8.34
CA VAL A 65 24.08 -6.16 7.46
C VAL A 65 24.15 -5.60 6.02
N TRP A 66 24.35 -4.29 5.87
CA TRP A 66 24.47 -3.56 4.60
C TRP A 66 25.77 -2.74 4.51
N PRO A 67 26.94 -3.41 4.42
CA PRO A 67 28.25 -2.76 4.49
C PRO A 67 28.59 -1.83 3.31
N HIS A 68 27.79 -1.88 2.24
CA HIS A 68 27.96 -1.03 1.06
C HIS A 68 27.14 0.27 1.13
N GLU A 69 26.14 0.34 2.00
CA GLU A 69 25.30 1.54 2.19
C GLU A 69 25.74 2.35 3.42
N TYR A 70 26.20 1.68 4.47
CA TYR A 70 26.60 2.31 5.72
C TYR A 70 28.09 2.10 5.96
N VAL A 71 28.86 3.19 5.87
CA VAL A 71 30.29 3.20 6.20
C VAL A 71 30.42 3.73 7.62
N VAL A 72 30.82 2.86 8.54
CA VAL A 72 31.22 3.31 9.89
C VAL A 72 32.63 3.89 9.75
N ALA A 73 32.77 5.19 10.00
CA ALA A 73 34.10 5.78 10.11
C ALA A 73 34.83 5.10 11.28
N ASN A 74 35.99 4.50 11.00
CA ASN A 74 36.75 3.70 11.99
C ASN A 74 37.17 4.49 13.23
N ASP A 75 37.03 5.82 13.23
CA ASP A 75 37.48 6.69 14.30
C ASP A 75 36.52 6.76 15.50
N GLU A 76 35.25 6.36 15.37
CA GLU A 76 34.27 6.43 16.47
C GLU A 76 34.17 5.15 17.32
N LEU A 77 34.85 4.07 16.93
CA LEU A 77 34.67 2.75 17.56
C LEU A 77 35.52 2.55 18.83
N ARG A 78 36.32 3.54 19.24
CA ARG A 78 37.25 3.42 20.38
C ARG A 78 36.69 3.87 21.72
N ASP A 79 35.70 4.76 21.74
CA ASP A 79 35.23 5.37 22.99
C ASP A 79 33.89 4.80 23.51
N SER A 80 33.14 4.07 22.69
CA SER A 80 31.77 3.64 23.01
C SER A 80 31.63 2.21 23.56
N LEU A 81 32.74 1.48 23.72
CA LEU A 81 32.74 0.04 24.07
C LEU A 81 32.84 -0.26 25.58
N ALA A 82 32.94 0.76 26.45
CA ALA A 82 33.15 0.57 27.88
C ALA A 82 31.86 0.46 28.72
N ASP A 83 30.71 0.99 28.26
CA ASP A 83 29.57 1.24 29.17
C ASP A 83 28.27 0.47 28.87
N ALA A 84 28.24 -0.43 27.89
CA ALA A 84 27.01 -1.16 27.52
C ALA A 84 27.06 -2.64 27.93
N SER A 85 27.01 -2.91 29.24
CA SER A 85 26.80 -4.27 29.79
C SER A 85 25.59 -4.26 30.73
N GLY A 86 24.40 -4.53 30.18
CA GLY A 86 23.20 -4.70 30.99
C GLY A 86 21.93 -4.23 30.31
N LEU A 87 21.53 -4.85 29.20
CA LEU A 87 20.16 -4.75 28.73
C LEU A 87 19.74 -6.08 28.09
N GLU A 88 18.98 -6.87 28.85
CA GLU A 88 18.29 -8.06 28.36
C GLU A 88 17.13 -7.58 27.47
N SER A 89 17.29 -7.70 26.15
CA SER A 89 16.24 -7.36 25.19
C SER A 89 15.33 -8.56 24.94
N ASP A 90 14.08 -8.40 25.32
CA ASP A 90 12.97 -9.31 25.05
C ASP A 90 12.79 -9.49 23.53
N THR A 91 12.83 -10.75 23.08
CA THR A 91 12.87 -11.14 21.67
C THR A 91 11.49 -11.00 21.02
N GLY A 92 11.19 -9.81 20.53
CA GLY A 92 10.15 -9.61 19.53
C GLY A 92 10.49 -10.39 18.26
N THR A 93 9.52 -11.18 17.80
CA THR A 93 9.53 -12.10 16.66
C THR A 93 10.36 -11.58 15.48
N THR A 94 11.66 -11.84 15.52
CA THR A 94 12.56 -11.57 14.41
C THR A 94 12.18 -12.56 13.35
N THR A 95 11.62 -12.08 12.24
CA THR A 95 11.38 -12.86 11.03
C THR A 95 12.60 -13.75 10.85
N GLN A 96 12.46 -15.06 11.07
CA GLN A 96 13.57 -15.99 10.93
C GLN A 96 14.16 -15.74 9.55
N LEU A 97 15.32 -15.09 9.51
CA LEU A 97 16.10 -15.02 8.29
C LEU A 97 16.43 -16.47 8.03
N VAL A 98 15.70 -17.08 7.08
CA VAL A 98 15.97 -18.42 6.60
C VAL A 98 17.44 -18.38 6.22
N THR A 99 18.27 -19.01 7.05
CA THR A 99 19.71 -19.01 6.83
C THR A 99 19.90 -19.97 5.68
N TYR A 100 19.92 -19.42 4.47
CA TYR A 100 20.09 -20.20 3.27
C TYR A 100 21.39 -21.01 3.38
N PRO A 101 21.40 -22.27 2.94
CA PRO A 101 22.63 -23.04 2.86
C PRO A 101 23.71 -22.25 2.12
N THR A 102 24.96 -22.35 2.57
CA THR A 102 26.13 -21.70 1.97
C THR A 102 26.25 -21.96 0.45
N GLU A 103 25.66 -23.05 -0.02
CA GLU A 103 25.55 -23.43 -1.42
C GLU A 103 24.80 -22.39 -2.28
N ILE A 104 23.76 -21.73 -1.75
CA ILE A 104 23.00 -20.70 -2.48
C ILE A 104 23.86 -19.48 -2.79
N ALA A 105 24.72 -19.08 -1.85
CA ALA A 105 25.65 -17.99 -2.07
C ALA A 105 26.69 -18.32 -3.15
N ALA A 106 27.08 -19.61 -3.28
CA ALA A 106 27.99 -20.05 -4.32
C ALA A 106 27.33 -19.98 -5.71
N PHE A 107 26.08 -20.43 -5.85
CA PHE A 107 25.34 -20.36 -7.12
C PHE A 107 25.15 -18.93 -7.63
N ARG A 108 24.84 -17.97 -6.74
CA ARG A 108 24.67 -16.54 -7.09
C ARG A 108 25.93 -15.87 -7.62
N ARG A 109 27.12 -16.42 -7.34
CA ARG A 109 28.40 -15.88 -7.83
C ARG A 109 28.78 -16.40 -9.21
N GLN A 110 28.09 -17.43 -9.70
CA GLN A 110 28.36 -17.98 -11.03
C GLN A 110 27.86 -17.00 -12.11
N SER A 111 28.47 -17.03 -13.29
CA SER A 111 28.01 -16.24 -14.44
C SER A 111 26.90 -16.91 -15.23
N ALA A 112 26.81 -18.24 -15.16
CA ALA A 112 25.77 -19.07 -15.73
C ALA A 112 25.69 -20.38 -14.93
N LEU A 113 24.49 -20.94 -14.83
CA LEU A 113 24.25 -22.22 -14.14
C LEU A 113 24.12 -23.35 -15.16
N SER A 114 24.84 -24.45 -14.93
CA SER A 114 24.73 -25.66 -15.74
C SER A 114 23.42 -26.40 -15.46
N ALA A 115 23.06 -27.40 -16.27
CA ALA A 115 21.88 -28.23 -16.02
C ALA A 115 21.97 -28.97 -14.67
N GLU A 116 23.16 -29.41 -14.26
CA GLU A 116 23.39 -30.05 -12.96
C GLU A 116 23.20 -29.05 -11.82
N ASP A 117 23.72 -27.83 -11.95
CA ASP A 117 23.50 -26.76 -10.97
C ASP A 117 22.01 -26.41 -10.84
N MET A 118 21.27 -26.40 -11.95
CA MET A 118 19.82 -26.21 -11.94
C MET A 118 19.10 -27.29 -11.15
N THR A 119 19.42 -28.58 -11.38
CA THR A 119 18.83 -29.68 -10.62
C THR A 119 19.14 -29.56 -9.12
N ARG A 120 20.37 -29.19 -8.77
CA ARG A 120 20.78 -28.97 -7.38
C ARG A 120 20.04 -27.79 -6.75
N LEU A 121 19.95 -26.66 -7.46
CA LEU A 121 19.21 -25.48 -7.01
C LEU A 121 17.75 -25.83 -6.72
N THR A 122 17.07 -26.48 -7.66
CA THR A 122 15.67 -26.88 -7.49
C THR A 122 15.50 -27.84 -6.31
N THR A 123 16.44 -28.78 -6.11
CA THR A 123 16.42 -29.71 -4.97
C THR A 123 16.56 -28.97 -3.65
N VAL A 124 17.48 -28.00 -3.56
CA VAL A 124 17.68 -27.18 -2.36
C VAL A 124 16.44 -26.35 -2.06
N LEU A 125 15.83 -25.73 -3.08
CA LEU A 125 14.60 -24.96 -2.92
C LEU A 125 13.46 -25.86 -2.44
N LYS A 126 13.23 -27.02 -3.07
CA LYS A 126 12.20 -28.00 -2.65
C LYS A 126 12.39 -28.46 -1.20
N GLY A 127 13.62 -28.76 -0.81
CA GLY A 127 13.94 -29.23 0.55
C GLY A 127 13.67 -28.21 1.66
N ALA A 128 13.56 -26.93 1.30
CA ALA A 128 13.31 -25.82 2.22
C ALA A 128 11.87 -25.28 2.18
N MET A 129 10.98 -25.85 1.37
CA MET A 129 9.64 -25.29 1.13
C MET A 129 8.65 -25.65 2.23
N ASP A 130 8.50 -24.73 3.18
CA ASP A 130 7.18 -24.42 3.73
C ASP A 130 6.33 -23.78 2.60
N PRO A 131 5.04 -24.11 2.41
CA PRO A 131 4.18 -23.48 1.40
C PRO A 131 4.10 -21.95 1.53
N ASP A 132 4.37 -21.40 2.72
CA ASP A 132 4.43 -19.96 2.99
C ASP A 132 5.87 -19.39 2.94
N ALA A 133 6.89 -20.23 2.71
CA ALA A 133 8.25 -19.79 2.48
C ALA A 133 8.37 -19.00 1.17
N VAL A 134 9.34 -18.08 1.15
CA VAL A 134 9.67 -17.31 -0.04
C VAL A 134 10.56 -18.16 -0.94
N VAL A 135 10.09 -18.43 -2.16
CA VAL A 135 10.92 -18.96 -3.24
C VAL A 135 11.82 -17.83 -3.71
N ASP A 136 13.08 -17.87 -3.30
CA ASP A 136 14.05 -16.81 -3.59
C ASP A 136 14.94 -17.19 -4.78
N LEU A 137 14.65 -16.59 -5.93
CA LEU A 137 15.43 -16.63 -7.16
C LEU A 137 16.15 -15.30 -7.43
N SER A 138 16.26 -14.43 -6.43
CA SER A 138 16.91 -13.14 -6.58
C SER A 138 18.42 -13.31 -6.86
N ARG A 139 18.92 -12.46 -7.76
CA ARG A 139 20.35 -12.35 -8.11
C ARG A 139 20.99 -13.61 -8.70
N PHE A 140 20.22 -14.63 -9.04
CA PHE A 140 20.76 -15.75 -9.81
C PHE A 140 20.89 -15.37 -11.29
N PRO A 141 21.94 -15.82 -11.99
CA PRO A 141 22.15 -15.57 -13.42
C PRO A 141 21.27 -16.50 -14.27
N LEU A 142 19.96 -16.54 -14.00
CA LEU A 142 19.02 -17.44 -14.69
C LEU A 142 18.48 -16.80 -15.96
N THR A 143 18.37 -17.60 -17.02
CA THR A 143 17.59 -17.25 -18.21
C THR A 143 16.09 -17.40 -17.95
N THR A 144 15.26 -16.82 -18.80
CA THR A 144 13.79 -16.92 -18.72
C THR A 144 13.32 -18.37 -18.62
N ASN A 145 13.82 -19.24 -19.50
CA ASN A 145 13.43 -20.65 -19.52
C ASN A 145 13.85 -21.39 -18.23
N GLN A 146 15.01 -21.05 -17.67
CA GLN A 146 15.46 -21.64 -16.41
C GLN A 146 14.59 -21.20 -15.24
N ILE A 147 14.21 -19.92 -15.16
CA ILE A 147 13.27 -19.43 -14.14
C ILE A 147 11.96 -20.20 -14.23
N LEU A 148 11.36 -20.25 -15.42
CA LEU A 148 10.08 -20.93 -15.61
C LEU A 148 10.16 -22.43 -15.31
N SER A 149 11.25 -23.11 -15.69
CA SER A 149 11.47 -24.52 -15.38
C SER A 149 11.61 -24.79 -13.88
N VAL A 150 12.32 -23.93 -13.14
CA VAL A 150 12.42 -24.06 -11.67
C VAL A 150 11.05 -23.86 -11.04
N LEU A 151 10.33 -22.80 -11.42
CA LEU A 151 9.01 -22.53 -10.85
C LEU A 151 8.00 -23.63 -11.18
N GLU A 152 8.09 -24.20 -12.39
CA GLU A 152 7.25 -25.32 -12.79
C GLU A 152 7.49 -26.49 -11.86
N GLU A 153 8.75 -26.84 -11.59
CA GLU A 153 9.07 -27.93 -10.68
C GLU A 153 8.63 -27.73 -9.21
N LEU A 154 8.48 -26.48 -8.75
CA LEU A 154 8.08 -26.17 -7.37
C LEU A 154 6.56 -26.22 -7.17
N HIS A 155 5.77 -25.94 -8.23
CA HIS A 155 4.30 -25.97 -8.36
C HIS A 155 3.43 -25.23 -7.31
N ASP A 156 3.78 -25.23 -6.02
CA ASP A 156 2.95 -24.73 -4.93
C ASP A 156 3.70 -23.78 -4.00
N PHE A 157 3.80 -22.52 -4.41
CA PHE A 157 4.34 -21.44 -3.59
C PHE A 157 3.40 -20.24 -3.60
N LYS A 158 3.37 -19.51 -2.48
CA LYS A 158 2.59 -18.27 -2.36
C LYS A 158 3.44 -17.01 -2.49
N ARG A 159 4.77 -17.12 -2.33
CA ARG A 159 5.69 -15.98 -2.28
C ARG A 159 6.90 -16.23 -3.17
N LEU A 160 7.17 -15.30 -4.08
CA LEU A 160 8.26 -15.39 -5.05
C LEU A 160 9.12 -14.13 -5.02
N ASP A 161 10.43 -14.29 -4.83
CA ASP A 161 11.40 -13.22 -5.03
C ASP A 161 12.20 -13.48 -6.31
N VAL A 162 12.06 -12.61 -7.29
CA VAL A 162 12.83 -12.62 -8.54
C VAL A 162 13.58 -11.29 -8.73
N SER A 163 13.80 -10.56 -7.65
CA SER A 163 14.46 -9.26 -7.71
C SER A 163 15.86 -9.35 -8.31
N HIS A 164 16.26 -8.28 -9.00
CA HIS A 164 17.50 -8.17 -9.77
C HIS A 164 17.63 -9.16 -10.94
N SER A 165 16.56 -9.86 -11.34
CA SER A 165 16.60 -10.73 -12.50
C SER A 165 16.38 -9.96 -13.80
N GLN A 166 17.41 -9.90 -14.65
CA GLN A 166 17.30 -9.30 -15.98
C GLN A 166 16.47 -10.13 -16.97
N ALA A 167 16.13 -11.37 -16.62
CA ALA A 167 15.34 -12.28 -17.44
C ALA A 167 13.82 -12.18 -17.18
N VAL A 168 13.39 -11.36 -16.21
CA VAL A 168 11.99 -11.17 -15.84
C VAL A 168 11.50 -9.83 -16.40
N ASP A 169 11.10 -9.84 -17.67
CA ASP A 169 10.38 -8.74 -18.29
C ASP A 169 8.86 -8.80 -18.04
N SER A 170 8.10 -7.89 -18.65
CA SER A 170 6.64 -7.81 -18.51
C SER A 170 5.92 -9.05 -19.07
N CYS A 171 6.45 -9.69 -20.12
CA CYS A 171 5.90 -10.92 -20.68
C CYS A 171 6.07 -12.10 -19.72
N VAL A 172 7.27 -12.24 -19.15
CA VAL A 172 7.58 -13.30 -18.17
C VAL A 172 6.79 -13.09 -16.89
N PHE A 173 6.69 -11.86 -16.40
CA PHE A 173 5.87 -11.55 -15.24
C PHE A 173 4.39 -11.92 -15.46
N LEU A 174 3.82 -11.57 -16.63
CA LEU A 174 2.47 -11.99 -16.98
C LEU A 174 2.33 -13.51 -17.07
N HIS A 175 3.33 -14.21 -17.59
CA HIS A 175 3.33 -15.67 -17.62
C HIS A 175 3.29 -16.26 -16.19
N ILE A 176 4.11 -15.73 -15.28
CA ILE A 176 4.11 -16.13 -13.86
C ILE A 176 2.71 -15.94 -13.25
N LEU A 177 2.09 -14.77 -13.43
CA LEU A 177 0.74 -14.50 -12.89
C LEU A 177 -0.35 -15.42 -13.49
N LYS A 178 -0.20 -15.83 -14.75
CA LYS A 178 -1.14 -16.76 -15.42
C LYS A 178 -1.00 -18.19 -14.91
N THR A 179 0.24 -18.63 -14.71
CA THR A 179 0.58 -20.01 -14.33
C THR A 179 0.34 -20.26 -12.85
N TYR A 180 0.77 -19.34 -11.97
CA TYR A 180 0.77 -19.54 -10.51
C TYR A 180 -0.37 -18.79 -9.83
N LYS A 181 -1.59 -19.31 -9.93
CA LYS A 181 -2.81 -18.69 -9.38
C LYS A 181 -2.82 -18.51 -7.86
N ARG A 182 -1.97 -19.24 -7.13
CA ARG A 182 -1.83 -19.17 -5.67
C ARG A 182 -0.79 -18.15 -5.22
N LEU A 183 -0.08 -17.54 -6.16
CA LEU A 183 0.88 -16.47 -5.88
C LEU A 183 0.13 -15.29 -5.24
N ARG A 184 0.62 -14.87 -4.07
CA ARG A 184 0.09 -13.75 -3.27
C ARG A 184 1.10 -12.64 -3.12
N TRP A 185 2.39 -12.96 -3.06
CA TRP A 185 3.47 -11.99 -2.86
C TRP A 185 4.51 -12.17 -3.94
N ILE A 186 4.90 -11.09 -4.60
CA ILE A 186 6.01 -11.11 -5.56
C ILE A 186 6.93 -9.90 -5.40
N ASN A 187 8.24 -10.16 -5.40
CA ASN A 187 9.26 -9.13 -5.46
C ASN A 187 9.90 -9.08 -6.85
N ILE A 188 9.71 -7.96 -7.54
CA ILE A 188 10.23 -7.67 -8.89
C ILE A 188 11.11 -6.39 -8.88
N LEU A 189 11.69 -6.04 -7.73
CA LEU A 189 12.62 -4.93 -7.62
C LEU A 189 13.81 -5.12 -8.56
N HIS A 190 14.19 -4.08 -9.29
CA HIS A 190 15.31 -4.09 -10.24
C HIS A 190 15.18 -5.11 -11.39
N CYS A 191 13.96 -5.53 -11.72
CA CYS A 191 13.66 -6.22 -12.97
C CYS A 191 13.44 -5.19 -14.11
N PRO A 192 13.62 -5.56 -15.40
CA PRO A 192 13.35 -4.70 -16.55
C PRO A 192 11.85 -4.57 -16.84
N ILE A 193 11.07 -4.16 -15.84
CA ILE A 193 9.64 -3.89 -15.93
C ILE A 193 9.46 -2.41 -15.61
N SER A 194 8.98 -1.63 -16.57
CA SER A 194 8.70 -0.21 -16.37
C SER A 194 7.35 0.00 -15.69
N MET A 195 7.09 1.24 -15.26
CA MET A 195 5.77 1.62 -14.76
C MET A 195 4.69 1.52 -15.85
N ASP A 196 5.02 1.86 -17.10
CA ASP A 196 4.11 1.76 -18.24
C ASP A 196 3.79 0.30 -18.57
N ASP A 197 4.78 -0.60 -18.48
CA ASP A 197 4.55 -2.05 -18.61
C ASP A 197 3.53 -2.55 -17.58
N LEU A 198 3.71 -2.19 -16.30
CA LEU A 198 2.77 -2.57 -15.24
C LEU A 198 1.38 -2.01 -15.49
N LYS A 199 1.29 -0.74 -15.88
CA LYS A 199 0.02 -0.10 -16.23
C LYS A 199 -0.68 -0.81 -17.38
N GLU A 200 0.04 -1.17 -18.44
CA GLU A 200 -0.51 -1.92 -19.56
C GLU A 200 -0.98 -3.32 -19.11
N LEU A 201 -0.14 -4.05 -18.38
CA LEU A 201 -0.45 -5.38 -17.85
C LEU A 201 -1.71 -5.36 -16.99
N MET A 202 -1.80 -4.40 -16.07
CA MET A 202 -2.94 -4.25 -15.17
C MET A 202 -4.19 -3.83 -15.93
N THR A 203 -4.09 -2.96 -16.93
CA THR A 203 -5.23 -2.58 -17.77
C THR A 203 -5.79 -3.79 -18.51
N ASN A 204 -4.91 -4.57 -19.15
CA ASN A 204 -5.28 -5.67 -20.03
C ASN A 204 -5.58 -6.98 -19.28
N ASN A 205 -5.12 -7.14 -18.04
CA ASN A 205 -5.17 -8.40 -17.30
C ASN A 205 -5.62 -8.23 -15.83
N ARG A 206 -6.51 -7.27 -15.53
CA ARG A 206 -6.97 -6.92 -14.17
C ARG A 206 -7.23 -8.12 -13.25
N GLN A 207 -7.94 -9.13 -13.77
CA GLN A 207 -8.31 -10.33 -13.00
C GLN A 207 -7.10 -11.09 -12.45
N ARG A 208 -5.94 -11.03 -13.11
CA ARG A 208 -4.71 -11.73 -12.68
C ARG A 208 -4.07 -11.12 -11.44
N PHE A 209 -4.40 -9.87 -11.12
CA PHE A 209 -3.88 -9.17 -9.96
C PHE A 209 -4.74 -9.38 -8.70
N ARG A 210 -5.88 -10.05 -8.81
CA ARG A 210 -6.84 -10.23 -7.71
C ARG A 210 -6.49 -11.33 -6.71
N SER A 211 -5.48 -12.15 -7.01
CA SER A 211 -4.89 -13.08 -6.04
C SER A 211 -3.67 -12.47 -5.35
N ILE A 212 -3.18 -11.32 -5.82
CA ILE A 212 -1.95 -10.71 -5.37
C ILE A 212 -2.25 -9.75 -4.22
N GLU A 213 -1.60 -10.01 -3.10
CA GLU A 213 -1.60 -9.18 -1.90
C GLU A 213 -0.50 -8.11 -1.98
N THR A 214 0.66 -8.46 -2.53
CA THR A 214 1.82 -7.57 -2.55
C THR A 214 2.63 -7.71 -3.83
N ILE A 215 2.98 -6.57 -4.42
CA ILE A 215 3.98 -6.45 -5.47
C ILE A 215 5.03 -5.46 -5.00
N LEU A 216 6.27 -5.92 -4.81
CA LEU A 216 7.40 -5.03 -4.57
C LEU A 216 7.96 -4.55 -5.90
N HIS A 217 7.60 -3.33 -6.27
CA HIS A 217 8.05 -2.63 -7.47
C HIS A 217 8.12 -1.12 -7.19
N PRO A 218 9.09 -0.37 -7.75
CA PRO A 218 9.23 1.06 -7.45
C PRO A 218 7.94 1.87 -7.62
N ALA A 219 7.12 1.55 -8.62
CA ALA A 219 5.82 2.21 -8.85
C ALA A 219 4.87 2.18 -7.63
N PHE A 220 4.93 1.15 -6.78
CA PHE A 220 4.05 1.02 -5.61
C PHE A 220 4.69 1.50 -4.30
N LEU A 221 5.96 1.88 -4.34
CA LEU A 221 6.74 2.31 -3.16
C LEU A 221 6.87 3.83 -3.05
N THR A 222 6.62 4.58 -4.12
CA THR A 222 6.73 6.06 -4.13
C THR A 222 5.56 6.77 -3.45
N GLY A 223 4.44 6.06 -3.24
CA GLY A 223 3.22 6.63 -2.67
C GLY A 223 2.48 7.63 -3.54
N LYS A 224 2.90 7.78 -4.80
CA LYS A 224 2.21 8.58 -5.81
C LYS A 224 2.11 7.76 -7.09
N LEU A 225 0.95 7.16 -7.30
CA LEU A 225 0.62 6.52 -8.57
C LEU A 225 0.17 7.61 -9.56
N PRO A 226 0.48 7.47 -10.87
CA PRO A 226 -0.09 8.33 -11.89
C PRO A 226 -1.62 8.32 -11.83
N ALA A 227 -2.27 9.46 -12.12
CA ALA A 227 -3.73 9.58 -12.07
C ALA A 227 -4.45 8.62 -13.05
N ASP A 228 -3.75 8.20 -14.11
CA ASP A 228 -4.23 7.26 -15.11
C ASP A 228 -3.76 5.81 -14.86
N PHE A 229 -3.18 5.53 -13.69
CA PHE A 229 -2.81 4.18 -13.30
C PHE A 229 -4.06 3.35 -12.99
N PRO A 230 -4.16 2.10 -13.47
CA PRO A 230 -5.34 1.27 -13.27
C PRO A 230 -5.65 1.06 -11.80
N ARG A 231 -6.94 1.20 -11.48
CA ARG A 231 -7.48 0.94 -10.15
C ARG A 231 -8.26 -0.37 -10.22
N ALA A 232 -8.24 -1.14 -9.13
CA ALA A 232 -9.05 -2.35 -8.99
C ALA A 232 -10.18 -2.14 -7.98
N PHE A 233 -9.93 -1.35 -6.94
CA PHE A 233 -10.90 -1.06 -5.89
C PHE A 233 -10.77 0.38 -5.43
N LEU A 234 -11.90 1.00 -5.08
CA LEU A 234 -11.97 2.35 -4.56
C LEU A 234 -12.73 2.36 -3.24
N VAL A 235 -12.17 2.98 -2.22
CA VAL A 235 -12.92 3.32 -1.00
C VAL A 235 -13.23 4.81 -1.05
N THR A 236 -14.49 5.16 -0.84
CA THR A 236 -14.94 6.54 -0.67
C THR A 236 -15.58 6.70 0.69
N TYR A 237 -14.98 7.57 1.50
CA TYR A 237 -15.47 7.95 2.80
C TYR A 237 -16.13 9.32 2.74
N LEU A 238 -17.40 9.35 3.11
CA LEU A 238 -18.24 10.54 3.13
C LEU A 238 -18.51 10.92 4.58
N PHE A 239 -18.27 12.19 4.91
CA PHE A 239 -18.56 12.73 6.23
C PHE A 239 -19.26 14.07 6.07
N LYS A 240 -20.29 14.31 6.89
CA LYS A 240 -21.29 15.39 6.68
C LYS A 240 -20.71 16.80 6.45
N THR A 241 -19.53 17.11 6.98
CA THR A 241 -18.89 18.44 6.83
C THR A 241 -17.48 18.40 6.26
N ALA A 242 -16.99 17.23 5.87
CA ALA A 242 -15.67 17.10 5.31
C ALA A 242 -15.76 16.85 3.80
N LEU A 243 -14.70 17.23 3.09
CA LEU A 243 -14.53 16.79 1.72
C LEU A 243 -14.50 15.26 1.68
N PRO A 244 -15.12 14.63 0.66
CA PRO A 244 -14.98 13.20 0.44
C PRO A 244 -13.50 12.80 0.45
N SER A 245 -13.16 11.79 1.26
CA SER A 245 -11.85 11.17 1.21
C SER A 245 -11.95 9.89 0.41
N TYR A 246 -10.93 9.58 -0.37
CA TYR A 246 -10.93 8.38 -1.16
C TYR A 246 -9.54 7.78 -1.27
N VAL A 247 -9.53 6.47 -1.40
CA VAL A 247 -8.34 5.65 -1.45
C VAL A 247 -8.53 4.61 -2.52
N ALA A 248 -7.66 4.62 -3.53
CA ALA A 248 -7.69 3.65 -4.61
C ALA A 248 -6.61 2.58 -4.40
N LEU A 249 -7.00 1.33 -4.59
CA LEU A 249 -6.10 0.19 -4.61
C LEU A 249 -5.86 -0.23 -6.06
N PRO A 250 -4.60 -0.28 -6.52
CA PRO A 250 -4.26 -0.76 -7.86
C PRO A 250 -4.60 -2.26 -8.02
N PHE A 251 -4.44 -3.04 -6.95
CA PHE A 251 -4.75 -4.46 -6.86
C PHE A 251 -5.11 -4.82 -5.42
N PHE A 252 -5.69 -6.00 -5.20
CA PHE A 252 -6.04 -6.50 -3.88
C PHE A 252 -6.23 -8.02 -3.94
N SER A 253 -6.03 -8.72 -2.82
CA SER A 253 -6.61 -10.06 -2.63
C SER A 253 -7.96 -9.97 -1.94
N ALA A 254 -8.85 -10.93 -2.16
CA ALA A 254 -10.17 -10.91 -1.50
C ALA A 254 -10.09 -11.07 0.02
N ASP A 255 -9.13 -11.84 0.53
CA ASP A 255 -8.91 -11.95 1.98
C ASP A 255 -8.49 -10.62 2.59
N GLN A 256 -7.50 -9.95 1.97
CA GLN A 256 -7.07 -8.63 2.36
C GLN A 256 -8.23 -7.63 2.29
N LEU A 257 -9.02 -7.69 1.22
CA LEU A 257 -10.14 -6.77 1.03
C LEU A 257 -11.23 -6.97 2.09
N VAL A 258 -11.61 -8.21 2.40
CA VAL A 258 -12.59 -8.53 3.46
C VAL A 258 -12.14 -7.95 4.80
N GLN A 259 -10.87 -8.18 5.18
CA GLN A 259 -10.32 -7.64 6.42
C GLN A 259 -10.30 -6.11 6.44
N ASN A 260 -9.93 -5.49 5.32
CA ASN A 260 -9.82 -4.04 5.22
C ASN A 260 -11.19 -3.37 5.28
N ILE A 261 -12.19 -3.93 4.60
CA ILE A 261 -13.58 -3.46 4.68
C ILE A 261 -14.11 -3.62 6.11
N PHE A 262 -13.87 -4.77 6.76
CA PHE A 262 -14.25 -4.95 8.16
C PHE A 262 -13.59 -3.88 9.05
N GLY A 263 -12.28 -3.67 8.89
CA GLY A 263 -11.54 -2.65 9.63
C GLY A 263 -12.10 -1.23 9.42
N ILE A 264 -12.44 -0.87 8.18
CA ILE A 264 -13.06 0.42 7.86
C ILE A 264 -14.43 0.52 8.56
N LEU A 265 -15.34 -0.41 8.31
CA LEU A 265 -16.71 -0.33 8.83
C LEU A 265 -16.77 -0.40 10.36
N ALA A 266 -15.92 -1.23 10.98
CA ALA A 266 -15.84 -1.35 12.43
C ALA A 266 -15.35 -0.05 13.09
N ASN A 267 -14.33 0.62 12.52
CA ASN A 267 -13.64 1.73 13.20
C ASN A 267 -14.07 3.13 12.75
N VAL A 268 -14.87 3.26 11.69
CA VAL A 268 -15.41 4.55 11.22
C VAL A 268 -16.44 5.08 12.23
N HIS A 269 -16.03 5.73 13.31
CA HIS A 269 -16.95 6.32 14.29
C HIS A 269 -17.01 7.84 14.19
N THR A 270 -15.87 8.50 13.96
CA THR A 270 -15.75 9.94 13.70
C THR A 270 -14.55 10.21 12.79
N ALA A 271 -14.61 11.26 11.97
CA ALA A 271 -13.52 11.64 11.06
C ALA A 271 -12.18 11.91 11.81
N ALA A 272 -12.24 12.23 13.10
CA ALA A 272 -11.06 12.53 13.92
C ALA A 272 -10.34 11.28 14.47
N GLN A 273 -10.98 10.10 14.47
CA GLN A 273 -10.45 8.89 15.14
C GLN A 273 -10.13 7.75 14.17
N MET A 274 -10.36 7.93 12.86
CA MET A 274 -10.06 6.87 11.92
C MET A 274 -8.54 6.75 11.74
N PRO A 275 -7.94 5.55 11.89
CA PRO A 275 -6.62 5.31 11.34
C PRO A 275 -6.66 5.72 9.87
N SER A 276 -5.61 6.40 9.40
CA SER A 276 -5.51 6.89 8.02
C SER A 276 -6.11 5.86 7.05
N LEU A 277 -7.17 6.23 6.32
CA LEU A 277 -7.95 5.32 5.45
C LEU A 277 -7.04 4.53 4.51
N THR A 278 -5.97 5.19 4.06
CA THR A 278 -4.84 4.61 3.32
C THR A 278 -4.25 3.39 4.03
N ILE A 279 -3.88 3.52 5.30
CA ILE A 279 -3.28 2.44 6.09
C ILE A 279 -4.25 1.27 6.21
N VAL A 280 -5.52 1.53 6.51
CA VAL A 280 -6.52 0.46 6.65
C VAL A 280 -6.76 -0.24 5.32
N ALA A 281 -6.86 0.51 4.23
CA ALA A 281 -7.16 -0.05 2.91
C ALA A 281 -6.01 -0.86 2.31
N SER A 282 -4.75 -0.58 2.69
CA SER A 282 -3.57 -1.14 2.02
C SER A 282 -2.72 -2.07 2.88
N SER A 283 -3.17 -2.36 4.10
CA SER A 283 -2.48 -3.28 5.00
C SER A 283 -3.06 -4.68 4.90
N HIS A 284 -2.27 -5.65 5.35
CA HIS A 284 -2.74 -6.98 5.70
C HIS A 284 -2.61 -7.13 7.22
N LEU A 285 -3.63 -7.69 7.87
CA LEU A 285 -3.61 -7.97 9.30
C LEU A 285 -3.83 -9.46 9.52
N ALA A 286 -2.79 -10.17 9.97
CA ALA A 286 -2.99 -11.53 10.43
C ALA A 286 -4.00 -11.55 11.59
N GLN A 287 -4.75 -12.64 11.71
CA GLN A 287 -5.66 -12.81 12.84
C GLN A 287 -4.88 -12.58 14.16
N ASP A 288 -5.45 -11.76 15.05
CA ASP A 288 -4.90 -11.40 16.36
C ASP A 288 -3.63 -10.51 16.35
N GLN A 289 -3.21 -10.02 15.18
CA GLN A 289 -2.12 -9.05 15.10
C GLN A 289 -2.56 -7.67 15.59
N ASN A 290 -1.67 -6.96 16.30
CA ASN A 290 -1.92 -5.57 16.70
C ASN A 290 -1.87 -4.64 15.48
N TRP A 291 -2.64 -3.56 15.51
CA TRP A 291 -2.68 -2.52 14.48
C TRP A 291 -1.29 -1.95 14.17
N SER A 292 -0.44 -1.79 15.17
CA SER A 292 0.93 -1.29 15.02
C SER A 292 1.85 -2.21 14.21
N ASN A 293 1.50 -3.49 14.09
CA ASN A 293 2.38 -4.50 13.51
C ASN A 293 2.04 -4.82 12.04
N ARG A 294 1.08 -4.10 11.44
CA ARG A 294 0.61 -4.34 10.07
C ARG A 294 1.74 -4.16 9.06
N ALA A 295 1.81 -5.09 8.10
CA ALA A 295 2.60 -4.87 6.89
C ALA A 295 1.79 -3.98 5.93
N ILE A 296 2.32 -2.81 5.60
CA ILE A 296 1.79 -1.96 4.52
C ILE A 296 2.32 -2.53 3.20
N GLN A 297 1.43 -3.11 2.41
CA GLN A 297 1.80 -3.86 1.21
C GLN A 297 1.72 -3.03 -0.05
N VAL A 298 0.88 -2.01 -0.02
CA VAL A 298 0.65 -1.07 -1.12
C VAL A 298 0.63 0.33 -0.53
N VAL A 299 1.27 1.29 -1.19
CA VAL A 299 1.00 2.70 -0.88
C VAL A 299 -0.13 3.14 -1.81
N PRO A 300 -1.36 3.28 -1.30
CA PRO A 300 -2.50 3.52 -2.16
C PRO A 300 -2.49 4.96 -2.66
N ASP A 301 -3.12 5.16 -3.81
CA ASP A 301 -3.21 6.48 -4.41
C ASP A 301 -4.08 7.41 -3.54
N ARG A 302 -3.55 8.61 -3.29
CA ARG A 302 -4.26 9.72 -2.67
C ARG A 302 -4.33 10.83 -3.71
N ASN A 303 -5.47 10.96 -4.36
CA ASN A 303 -5.69 12.06 -5.29
C ASN A 303 -6.12 13.32 -4.51
N LEU A 304 -5.27 13.75 -3.58
CA LEU A 304 -5.38 15.07 -2.94
C LEU A 304 -4.78 16.17 -3.82
N ASP A 305 -4.01 15.80 -4.84
CA ASP A 305 -3.16 16.72 -5.60
C ASP A 305 -3.79 17.25 -6.91
N ASP A 306 -4.95 16.76 -7.39
CA ASP A 306 -5.47 17.22 -8.69
C ASP A 306 -6.03 18.66 -8.69
N GLY A 307 -6.11 19.32 -7.53
CA GLY A 307 -6.63 20.68 -7.39
C GLY A 307 -8.09 20.86 -7.83
N SER A 308 -8.74 19.80 -8.31
CA SER A 308 -10.14 19.74 -8.65
C SER A 308 -10.90 19.58 -7.35
N THR A 309 -11.30 20.71 -6.78
CA THR A 309 -12.26 20.80 -5.67
C THR A 309 -13.66 20.36 -6.11
N SER A 310 -13.78 19.31 -6.92
CA SER A 310 -15.07 18.75 -7.30
C SER A 310 -15.70 18.17 -6.05
N PHE A 311 -16.60 18.95 -5.46
CA PHE A 311 -17.51 18.53 -4.39
C PHE A 311 -18.46 17.41 -4.83
N TYR A 312 -18.44 17.03 -6.12
CA TYR A 312 -19.30 16.01 -6.68
C TYR A 312 -18.65 14.63 -6.58
N TYR A 313 -19.40 13.72 -5.98
CA TYR A 313 -19.12 12.29 -5.98
C TYR A 313 -18.85 11.80 -7.41
N LEU A 314 -17.69 11.18 -7.62
CA LEU A 314 -17.35 10.56 -8.90
C LEU A 314 -17.49 9.03 -8.73
N HIS A 315 -18.52 8.47 -9.36
CA HIS A 315 -18.54 7.02 -9.59
C HIS A 315 -17.45 6.69 -10.61
N ASP A 316 -16.52 5.85 -10.20
CA ASP A 316 -15.53 5.28 -11.10
C ASP A 316 -16.17 4.09 -11.83
N LYS A 317 -16.32 4.22 -13.15
CA LYS A 317 -17.04 3.23 -13.99
C LYS A 317 -16.32 1.88 -14.04
N GLU A 318 -15.04 1.86 -13.72
CA GLU A 318 -14.17 0.74 -14.04
C GLU A 318 -13.86 -0.18 -12.86
N VAL A 319 -14.28 0.21 -11.65
CA VAL A 319 -13.87 -0.44 -10.41
C VAL A 319 -15.03 -0.70 -9.47
N TYR A 320 -14.83 -1.67 -8.58
CA TYR A 320 -15.68 -1.79 -7.40
C TYR A 320 -15.40 -0.63 -6.47
N GLN A 321 -16.46 0.00 -5.96
CA GLN A 321 -16.34 1.15 -5.06
C GLN A 321 -17.14 0.92 -3.79
N LEU A 322 -16.45 0.84 -2.65
CA LEU A 322 -17.08 0.89 -1.33
C LEU A 322 -17.31 2.35 -0.95
N VAL A 323 -18.56 2.71 -0.74
CA VAL A 323 -18.97 4.00 -0.21
C VAL A 323 -19.37 3.81 1.25
N VAL A 324 -18.74 4.57 2.14
CA VAL A 324 -19.06 4.58 3.57
C VAL A 324 -19.43 6.00 3.97
N TRP A 325 -20.57 6.17 4.62
CA TRP A 325 -20.97 7.45 5.19
C TRP A 325 -21.14 7.31 6.69
N ALA A 326 -20.67 8.32 7.42
CA ALA A 326 -20.88 8.41 8.85
C ALA A 326 -21.35 9.81 9.24
N ASP A 327 -22.31 9.89 10.17
CA ASP A 327 -22.73 11.14 10.79
C ASP A 327 -22.10 11.36 12.17
N TYR A 328 -22.41 12.52 12.77
CA TYR A 328 -21.94 12.89 14.10
C TYR A 328 -22.52 12.05 15.24
N LEU A 329 -23.62 11.34 14.97
CA LEU A 329 -24.25 10.46 15.94
C LEU A 329 -23.65 9.05 15.89
N GLY A 330 -22.66 8.84 15.01
CA GLY A 330 -22.03 7.55 14.78
C GLY A 330 -22.89 6.59 13.96
N ASN A 331 -23.98 7.06 13.35
CA ASN A 331 -24.73 6.24 12.41
C ASN A 331 -23.88 6.04 11.17
N LYS A 332 -23.76 4.78 10.75
CA LYS A 332 -23.01 4.38 9.57
C LYS A 332 -23.98 3.87 8.51
N THR A 333 -23.72 4.22 7.27
CA THR A 333 -24.31 3.55 6.12
C THR A 333 -23.21 3.15 5.17
N TYR A 334 -23.46 2.12 4.36
CA TYR A 334 -22.52 1.70 3.34
C TYR A 334 -23.24 1.32 2.05
N GLY A 335 -22.52 1.34 0.94
CA GLY A 335 -22.97 0.79 -0.33
C GLY A 335 -21.78 0.32 -1.14
N ILE A 336 -21.96 -0.71 -1.95
CA ILE A 336 -20.95 -1.17 -2.90
C ILE A 336 -21.46 -0.90 -4.30
N LEU A 337 -20.79 -0.01 -5.03
CA LEU A 337 -21.05 0.18 -6.44
C LEU A 337 -20.24 -0.82 -7.26
N THR A 338 -20.89 -1.36 -8.29
CA THR A 338 -20.27 -2.26 -9.23
C THR A 338 -19.67 -1.48 -10.40
N PRO A 339 -18.64 -2.02 -11.08
CA PRO A 339 -18.21 -1.51 -12.37
C PRO A 339 -19.40 -1.40 -13.32
N LEU A 340 -19.43 -0.34 -14.12
CA LEU A 340 -20.44 -0.14 -15.16
C LEU A 340 -20.02 -0.85 -16.44
N ALA A 341 -21.01 -1.34 -17.19
CA ALA A 341 -20.78 -1.74 -18.56
C ALA A 341 -20.32 -0.53 -19.40
N PRO A 342 -19.53 -0.72 -20.47
CA PRO A 342 -19.06 0.39 -21.30
C PRO A 342 -20.17 1.32 -21.81
N GLU A 343 -21.35 0.75 -22.08
CA GLU A 343 -22.54 1.43 -22.60
C GLU A 343 -23.31 2.24 -21.55
N GLN A 344 -23.08 2.00 -20.25
CA GLN A 344 -23.88 2.59 -19.17
C GLN A 344 -23.46 4.03 -18.84
N SER A 345 -24.45 4.85 -18.47
CA SER A 345 -24.21 6.25 -18.09
C SER A 345 -23.72 6.35 -16.65
N LYS A 346 -22.88 7.36 -16.36
CA LYS A 346 -22.26 7.60 -15.05
C LYS A 346 -23.26 7.90 -13.91
N ARG A 347 -24.52 8.23 -14.22
CA ARG A 347 -25.46 8.84 -13.26
C ARG A 347 -26.71 8.02 -12.94
N THR A 348 -27.09 7.05 -13.75
CA THR A 348 -28.41 6.41 -13.63
C THR A 348 -28.36 4.90 -13.45
N ASP A 349 -27.24 4.26 -13.74
CA ASP A 349 -27.23 2.81 -13.96
C ASP A 349 -26.38 2.04 -12.93
N SER A 350 -25.83 2.76 -11.94
CA SER A 350 -25.00 2.16 -10.89
C SER A 350 -25.88 1.43 -9.89
N ASN A 351 -25.76 0.11 -9.87
CA ASN A 351 -26.42 -0.70 -8.84
C ASN A 351 -25.61 -0.66 -7.55
N VAL A 352 -26.24 -0.25 -6.46
CA VAL A 352 -25.72 -0.51 -5.11
C VAL A 352 -26.07 -1.95 -4.76
N ILE A 353 -25.08 -2.76 -4.41
CA ILE A 353 -25.26 -4.15 -4.00
C ILE A 353 -24.90 -4.35 -2.54
N GLU A 354 -25.49 -5.39 -1.94
CA GLU A 354 -25.17 -5.86 -0.59
C GLU A 354 -23.80 -6.56 -0.54
N MET A 355 -23.24 -6.67 0.67
CA MET A 355 -21.92 -7.27 0.89
C MET A 355 -21.84 -8.73 0.44
N ASP A 356 -22.89 -9.52 0.68
CA ASP A 356 -22.94 -10.94 0.29
C ASP A 356 -22.87 -11.10 -1.25
N SER A 357 -23.60 -10.25 -1.96
CA SER A 357 -23.66 -10.20 -3.42
C SER A 357 -22.32 -9.75 -4.00
N PHE A 358 -21.63 -8.83 -3.33
CA PHE A 358 -20.28 -8.43 -3.71
C PHE A 358 -19.28 -9.58 -3.55
N LEU A 359 -19.26 -10.25 -2.40
CA LEU A 359 -18.35 -11.37 -2.16
C LEU A 359 -18.60 -12.53 -3.13
N LYS A 360 -19.87 -12.82 -3.42
CA LYS A 360 -20.24 -13.82 -4.42
C LYS A 360 -19.72 -13.47 -5.81
N ARG A 361 -19.78 -12.20 -6.22
CA ARG A 361 -19.20 -11.77 -7.51
C ARG A 361 -17.68 -11.95 -7.54
N LEU A 362 -16.98 -11.63 -6.45
CA LEU A 362 -15.54 -11.89 -6.38
C LEU A 362 -15.23 -13.38 -6.54
N GLU A 363 -16.04 -14.25 -5.93
CA GLU A 363 -15.94 -15.71 -6.07
C GLU A 363 -16.21 -16.16 -7.51
N ASP A 364 -17.30 -15.69 -8.14
CA ASP A 364 -17.64 -15.98 -9.54
C ASP A 364 -16.54 -15.52 -10.51
N GLU A 365 -15.81 -14.46 -10.14
CA GLU A 365 -14.65 -13.94 -10.87
C GLU A 365 -13.33 -14.68 -10.53
N GLY A 366 -13.39 -15.78 -9.78
CA GLY A 366 -12.27 -16.64 -9.42
C GLY A 366 -11.35 -16.07 -8.33
N SER A 367 -11.84 -15.08 -7.58
CA SER A 367 -11.11 -14.33 -6.55
C SER A 367 -11.89 -14.33 -5.24
N GLY A 368 -12.50 -15.44 -4.86
CA GLY A 368 -13.27 -15.53 -3.61
C GLY A 368 -12.37 -15.44 -2.38
N PRO A 369 -12.86 -14.87 -1.25
CA PRO A 369 -12.16 -14.94 0.02
C PRO A 369 -12.03 -16.40 0.49
N THR A 370 -10.89 -16.72 1.10
CA THR A 370 -10.57 -18.06 1.62
C THR A 370 -10.80 -18.17 3.13
N ASP A 371 -10.76 -17.06 3.86
CA ASP A 371 -11.07 -17.03 5.30
C ASP A 371 -12.58 -16.89 5.56
N ALA A 372 -13.26 -18.04 5.69
CA ALA A 372 -14.69 -18.10 5.98
C ALA A 372 -15.08 -17.42 7.31
N ALA A 373 -14.19 -17.39 8.31
CA ALA A 373 -14.45 -16.76 9.60
C ALA A 373 -14.40 -15.23 9.49
N ALA A 374 -13.46 -14.68 8.73
CA ALA A 374 -13.43 -13.26 8.41
C ALA A 374 -14.66 -12.83 7.61
N VAL A 375 -15.06 -13.61 6.60
CA VAL A 375 -16.28 -13.37 5.81
C VAL A 375 -17.51 -13.33 6.71
N LYS A 376 -17.67 -14.32 7.59
CA LYS A 376 -18.80 -14.37 8.52
C LYS A 376 -18.86 -13.12 9.41
N ARG A 377 -17.74 -12.72 10.01
CA ARG A 377 -17.65 -11.51 10.85
C ARG A 377 -18.02 -10.25 10.07
N LEU A 378 -17.58 -10.13 8.82
CA LEU A 378 -17.92 -9.01 7.96
C LEU A 378 -19.43 -8.96 7.67
N LEU A 379 -20.04 -10.08 7.31
CA LEU A 379 -21.48 -10.15 7.03
C LEU A 379 -22.32 -9.84 8.28
N GLU A 380 -21.92 -10.34 9.45
CA GLU A 380 -22.57 -10.02 10.73
C GLU A 380 -22.47 -8.52 11.06
N LEU A 381 -21.33 -7.89 10.80
CA LEU A 381 -21.17 -6.44 10.95
C LEU A 381 -22.07 -5.68 9.97
N CYS A 382 -22.07 -6.05 8.70
CA CYS A 382 -22.88 -5.41 7.65
C CYS A 382 -24.38 -5.55 7.88
N ALA A 383 -24.85 -6.65 8.48
CA ALA A 383 -26.26 -6.82 8.86
C ALA A 383 -26.75 -5.76 9.87
N ASN A 384 -25.84 -5.14 10.62
CA ASN A 384 -26.14 -4.08 11.58
C ASN A 384 -25.92 -2.66 11.01
N ILE A 385 -25.50 -2.53 9.74
CA ILE A 385 -25.24 -1.25 9.09
C ILE A 385 -26.24 -1.07 7.95
N LYS A 386 -26.92 0.08 7.90
CA LYS A 386 -27.92 0.36 6.87
C LYS A 386 -27.25 0.46 5.48
N LEU A 387 -27.80 -0.27 4.52
CA LEU A 387 -27.42 -0.16 3.11
C LEU A 387 -27.90 1.18 2.53
N MET A 388 -27.04 1.86 1.79
CA MET A 388 -27.38 3.04 1.01
C MET A 388 -28.20 2.67 -0.21
N ASN A 389 -29.12 3.54 -0.61
CA ASN A 389 -29.66 3.51 -1.96
C ASN A 389 -28.77 4.33 -2.93
N VAL A 390 -28.99 4.18 -4.23
CA VAL A 390 -28.18 4.88 -5.25
C VAL A 390 -28.29 6.40 -5.13
N GLU A 391 -29.46 6.94 -4.77
CA GLU A 391 -29.66 8.37 -4.59
C GLU A 391 -28.82 8.93 -3.44
N GLN A 392 -28.70 8.20 -2.33
CA GLN A 392 -27.86 8.55 -1.19
C GLN A 392 -26.37 8.53 -1.54
N VAL A 393 -25.94 7.62 -2.42
CA VAL A 393 -24.56 7.58 -2.90
C VAL A 393 -24.26 8.77 -3.81
N LEU A 394 -25.18 9.09 -4.72
CA LEU A 394 -25.01 10.17 -5.71
C LEU A 394 -25.23 11.58 -5.13
N ASN A 395 -26.08 11.70 -4.11
CA ASN A 395 -26.42 12.94 -3.42
C ASN A 395 -26.38 12.75 -1.89
N PRO A 396 -25.18 12.58 -1.30
CA PRO A 396 -25.04 12.32 0.13
C PRO A 396 -25.45 13.50 1.02
N TYR A 397 -25.70 14.68 0.43
CA TYR A 397 -26.09 15.90 1.14
C TYR A 397 -27.57 16.28 0.97
N GLY A 398 -28.34 15.55 0.17
CA GLY A 398 -29.80 15.70 0.10
C GLY A 398 -30.30 17.10 -0.24
N LEU A 399 -29.69 17.77 -1.22
CA LEU A 399 -30.25 18.97 -1.86
C LEU A 399 -31.24 18.60 -2.95
#